data_AF-A0AAD2HWF9-F1
#
_entry.id   AF-A0AAD2HWF9-F1
#
_cell.length_a   1.000
_cell.length_b   1.000
_cell.length_c   1.000
_cell.angle_alpha   90.00
_cell.angle_beta   90.00
_cell.angle_gamma   90.00
#
_symmetry.space_group_name_H-M   'P 1'
#
loop_
_entity.id
_entity.type
_entity.pdbx_description
1 polymer ?
#
loop_
_entity_poly.entity_id
_entity_poly.type
_entity_poly.pdbx_seq_one_letter_code
_entity_poly.pdbx_strand_id
1 'polypeptide(L)'
;MGNLQPPSPAEHTESVDLARSKPQDCSGESLLEAPPSEQDPVQAPTADSNHQASDHLKTTLTGFPKPKLTVSTALLQSDSYPQTFDKVLSPLQFADSGKGIKLVVTPELIAMGEWVAAMKRYTAILTTAFESLGEQSDRAVTLGTALKAREQLERLRGLFEQQLEDHQARATSIQADLKRMVTHSLSDALKAHVRSAVEQQVKERVAHQLSIQIPEKLRQQIKTHQVQIVEVQRALRNSEARQHNSALGPSQLNAELRPLLRPLSTTAVADNEAASPSPLFPTSLRSLFALQSEEAETLVKEYGLADCTVPVTPIATEAASPSSMESRTRNLNKFMAHIGVVGFQMHALPGFMSTFPVENSRRRHLLLASTGSLTCAVSRPL
;
A
#
# COMPACT_ATOMS: atom_id res chain seq x y z
N MET A 1 -16.76 -36.32 22.31
CA MET A 1 -17.30 -35.60 21.15
C MET A 1 -16.91 -34.14 21.27
N GLY A 2 -16.13 -33.65 20.32
CA GLY A 2 -15.56 -32.29 20.33
C GLY A 2 -14.43 -32.23 19.31
N ASN A 3 -14.79 -32.23 18.02
CA ASN A 3 -13.84 -32.12 16.92
C ASN A 3 -13.32 -30.69 16.84
N LEU A 4 -12.03 -30.53 17.13
CA LEU A 4 -11.27 -29.30 16.87
C LEU A 4 -10.75 -29.35 15.44
N GLN A 5 -11.35 -28.51 14.58
CA GLN A 5 -10.91 -28.23 13.23
C GLN A 5 -9.74 -27.23 13.27
N PRO A 6 -8.59 -27.48 12.62
CA PRO A 6 -7.53 -26.48 12.50
C PRO A 6 -7.83 -25.45 11.40
N PRO A 7 -7.36 -24.19 11.55
CA PRO A 7 -7.52 -23.15 10.54
C PRO A 7 -6.58 -23.35 9.35
N SER A 8 -7.13 -23.16 8.16
CA SER A 8 -6.46 -23.15 6.87
C SER A 8 -5.58 -21.90 6.69
N PRO A 9 -4.36 -22.01 6.13
CA PRO A 9 -3.58 -20.83 5.77
C PRO A 9 -4.02 -20.27 4.41
N ALA A 10 -4.33 -18.98 4.40
CA ALA A 10 -4.35 -18.15 3.21
C ALA A 10 -2.92 -17.82 2.79
N GLU A 11 -2.62 -17.84 1.49
CA GLU A 11 -1.69 -16.93 0.81
C GLU A 11 -1.62 -17.24 -0.69
N HIS A 12 -2.39 -16.50 -1.50
CA HIS A 12 -2.10 -16.27 -2.91
C HIS A 12 -2.07 -14.75 -3.10
N THR A 13 -0.86 -14.18 -3.03
CA THR A 13 -0.56 -12.84 -3.52
C THR A 13 -0.28 -12.94 -5.01
N GLU A 14 -1.24 -12.45 -5.79
CA GLU A 14 -1.16 -12.32 -7.24
C GLU A 14 -0.15 -11.21 -7.59
N SER A 15 0.97 -11.57 -8.21
CA SER A 15 1.94 -10.63 -8.75
C SER A 15 1.38 -9.99 -10.01
N VAL A 16 1.10 -8.68 -9.93
CA VAL A 16 0.81 -7.84 -11.10
C VAL A 16 2.15 -7.35 -11.66
N ASP A 17 2.68 -8.06 -12.65
CA ASP A 17 3.80 -7.62 -13.49
C ASP A 17 3.34 -6.47 -14.40
N LEU A 18 3.50 -5.23 -13.92
CA LEU A 18 3.33 -4.03 -14.73
C LEU A 18 4.64 -3.74 -15.48
N ALA A 19 4.74 -4.27 -16.70
CA ALA A 19 5.83 -3.99 -17.63
C ALA A 19 5.88 -2.49 -17.98
N ARG A 20 6.76 -1.76 -17.29
CA ARG A 20 7.08 -0.35 -17.57
C ARG A 20 8.08 -0.28 -18.73
N SER A 21 7.56 -0.13 -19.95
CA SER A 21 8.36 0.20 -21.14
C SER A 21 9.10 1.52 -20.91
N LYS A 22 10.44 1.45 -20.95
CA LYS A 22 11.35 2.60 -21.07
C LYS A 22 11.20 3.25 -22.45
N PRO A 23 11.13 4.58 -22.56
CA PRO A 23 11.41 5.25 -23.81
C PRO A 23 12.91 5.19 -24.09
N GLN A 24 13.23 4.82 -25.32
CA GLN A 24 14.57 4.65 -25.87
C GLN A 24 15.07 6.03 -26.30
N ASP A 25 16.13 6.51 -25.64
CA ASP A 25 16.83 7.75 -25.98
C ASP A 25 17.48 7.61 -27.37
N CYS A 26 16.96 8.37 -28.33
CA CYS A 26 17.65 8.65 -29.59
C CYS A 26 18.59 9.84 -29.38
N SER A 27 19.85 9.55 -29.08
CA SER A 27 20.95 10.50 -29.19
C SER A 27 21.25 10.77 -30.67
N GLY A 28 20.64 11.82 -31.22
CA GLY A 28 21.03 12.44 -32.48
C GLY A 28 22.10 13.49 -32.23
N GLU A 29 23.34 13.17 -32.62
CA GLU A 29 24.42 14.14 -32.83
C GLU A 29 23.95 15.25 -33.78
N SER A 30 24.11 16.50 -33.35
CA SER A 30 24.23 17.63 -34.27
C SER A 30 25.26 18.60 -33.72
N LEU A 31 26.42 18.50 -34.36
CA LEU A 31 27.52 19.44 -34.45
C LEU A 31 27.02 20.83 -34.89
N LEU A 32 27.82 21.88 -34.63
CA LEU A 32 27.69 23.31 -35.00
C LEU A 32 27.04 24.15 -33.87
N GLU A 33 27.56 25.26 -33.37
CA GLU A 33 28.64 26.16 -33.78
C GLU A 33 28.77 27.21 -32.63
N ALA A 34 29.99 27.52 -32.20
CA ALA A 34 30.30 28.72 -31.41
C ALA A 34 30.59 29.89 -32.40
N PRO A 35 30.75 31.18 -32.03
CA PRO A 35 30.79 31.88 -30.72
C PRO A 35 29.98 33.23 -30.81
N PRO A 36 30.26 34.38 -30.11
CA PRO A 36 31.14 34.65 -28.98
C PRO A 36 30.53 35.40 -27.78
N SER A 37 31.36 35.45 -26.75
CA SER A 37 31.38 36.23 -25.51
C SER A 37 30.90 37.69 -25.61
N GLU A 38 30.17 38.17 -24.59
CA GLU A 38 30.38 39.49 -23.97
C GLU A 38 29.58 39.66 -22.65
N GLN A 39 30.34 39.95 -21.58
CA GLN A 39 30.09 40.94 -20.51
C GLN A 39 28.75 40.94 -19.74
N ASP A 40 28.75 40.48 -18.48
CA ASP A 40 28.96 41.33 -17.28
C ASP A 40 28.56 40.60 -15.96
N PRO A 41 29.32 40.76 -14.86
CA PRO A 41 29.02 40.15 -13.57
C PRO A 41 28.10 41.05 -12.74
N VAL A 42 26.82 40.72 -12.66
CA VAL A 42 25.91 41.39 -11.70
C VAL A 42 26.08 40.79 -10.31
N GLN A 43 26.64 41.64 -9.48
CA GLN A 43 26.84 41.61 -8.04
C GLN A 43 25.80 40.83 -7.22
N ALA A 44 26.35 40.00 -6.34
CA ALA A 44 25.68 39.46 -5.17
C ALA A 44 25.23 40.59 -4.21
N PRO A 45 24.02 40.51 -3.65
CA PRO A 45 23.72 41.20 -2.42
C PRO A 45 24.08 40.31 -1.22
N THR A 46 25.17 40.67 -0.54
CA THR A 46 25.36 40.40 0.88
C THR A 46 24.36 41.21 1.68
N ALA A 47 23.48 40.52 2.41
CA ALA A 47 22.76 41.05 3.56
C ALA A 47 22.77 39.91 4.60
N ASP A 48 23.70 39.95 5.54
CA ASP A 48 23.57 40.60 6.84
C ASP A 48 22.33 40.17 7.62
N SER A 49 22.63 39.44 8.71
CA SER A 49 22.08 39.63 10.04
C SER A 49 20.56 39.52 10.20
N ASN A 50 20.11 38.36 10.65
CA ASN A 50 19.14 38.36 11.75
C ASN A 50 19.34 37.17 12.68
N HIS A 51 20.19 37.39 13.68
CA HIS A 51 20.10 36.71 14.96
C HIS A 51 18.85 37.22 15.68
N GLN A 52 17.80 36.39 15.80
CA GLN A 52 16.87 36.53 16.91
C GLN A 52 16.12 35.24 17.21
N ALA A 53 16.46 34.70 18.39
CA ALA A 53 15.56 34.09 19.37
C ALA A 53 14.49 33.13 18.86
N SER A 54 14.78 31.84 18.96
CA SER A 54 13.80 30.82 19.36
C SER A 54 14.51 29.70 20.11
N ASP A 55 15.22 30.10 21.18
CA ASP A 55 15.28 29.28 22.38
C ASP A 55 13.86 29.21 22.94
N HIS A 56 13.31 28.01 23.03
CA HIS A 56 12.30 27.54 23.98
C HIS A 56 11.55 26.39 23.32
N LEU A 57 12.03 25.16 23.56
CA LEU A 57 11.22 23.98 23.88
C LEU A 57 12.21 22.87 24.26
N LYS A 58 12.94 23.12 25.35
CA LYS A 58 13.68 22.10 26.08
C LYS A 58 12.63 21.31 26.86
N THR A 59 12.02 20.32 26.20
CA THR A 59 11.11 19.38 26.86
C THR A 59 11.95 18.45 27.72
N THR A 60 12.25 18.93 28.92
CA THR A 60 12.89 18.19 30.00
C THR A 60 11.92 17.10 30.47
N LEU A 61 11.96 15.94 29.80
CA LEU A 61 11.26 14.74 30.22
C LEU A 61 12.17 13.96 31.19
N THR A 62 12.52 14.60 32.30
CA THR A 62 13.18 13.96 33.45
C THR A 62 12.09 13.55 34.43
N GLY A 63 11.75 12.27 34.48
CA GLY A 63 10.72 11.85 35.43
C GLY A 63 10.35 10.38 35.38
N PHE A 64 11.29 9.47 35.20
CA PHE A 64 11.07 8.10 35.65
C PHE A 64 11.60 7.97 37.08
N PRO A 65 10.72 7.78 38.09
CA PRO A 65 11.14 7.59 39.46
C PRO A 65 11.94 6.29 39.52
N LYS A 66 13.25 6.39 39.83
CA LYS A 66 14.05 5.24 40.22
C LYS A 66 13.33 4.53 41.36
N PRO A 67 12.99 3.23 41.25
CA PRO A 67 12.49 2.48 42.39
C PRO A 67 13.62 2.40 43.42
N LYS A 68 13.46 3.14 44.52
CA LYS A 68 14.23 2.92 45.75
C LYS A 68 13.84 1.53 46.26
N LEU A 69 14.55 0.49 45.81
CA LEU A 69 14.54 -0.80 46.48
C LEU A 69 15.33 -0.64 47.77
N THR A 70 14.64 -0.13 48.79
CA THR A 70 15.07 -0.20 50.18
C THR A 70 14.99 -1.67 50.57
N VAL A 71 16.07 -2.41 50.33
CA VAL A 71 16.23 -3.74 50.93
C VAL A 71 16.45 -3.48 52.42
N SER A 72 15.36 -3.51 53.19
CA SER A 72 15.40 -3.61 54.63
C SER A 72 16.10 -4.91 54.99
N THR A 73 17.42 -4.85 55.12
CA THR A 73 18.17 -5.84 55.90
C THR A 73 17.79 -5.60 57.35
N ALA A 74 16.66 -6.20 57.77
CA ALA A 74 16.34 -6.37 59.17
C ALA A 74 17.45 -7.23 59.76
N LEU A 75 18.41 -6.57 60.40
CA LEU A 75 19.34 -7.15 61.33
C LEU A 75 18.53 -8.02 62.29
N LEU A 76 18.81 -9.32 62.26
CA LEU A 76 18.46 -10.26 63.31
C LEU A 76 19.05 -9.72 64.61
N GLN A 77 18.22 -9.05 65.40
CA GLN A 77 18.46 -8.76 66.80
C GLN A 77 18.53 -10.11 67.52
N SER A 78 19.76 -10.53 67.76
CA SER A 78 20.13 -11.59 68.68
C SER A 78 19.89 -11.12 70.11
N ASP A 79 18.64 -11.26 70.58
CA ASP A 79 18.32 -11.13 72.00
C ASP A 79 17.62 -12.42 72.46
N SER A 80 18.43 -13.41 72.83
CA SER A 80 18.00 -14.47 73.75
C SER A 80 19.16 -14.88 74.65
N TYR A 81 19.35 -14.10 75.72
CA TYR A 81 20.07 -14.56 76.90
C TYR A 81 19.36 -15.80 77.49
N PRO A 82 20.07 -16.89 77.81
CA PRO A 82 19.51 -17.92 78.66
C PRO A 82 19.50 -17.38 80.10
N GLN A 83 18.29 -17.12 80.60
CA GLN A 83 18.05 -16.92 82.01
C GLN A 83 18.21 -18.24 82.79
N THR A 84 18.88 -18.11 83.93
CA THR A 84 18.71 -18.91 85.15
C THR A 84 19.14 -20.39 85.12
N PHE A 85 20.44 -20.62 85.32
CA PHE A 85 20.91 -21.74 86.14
C PHE A 85 20.99 -21.26 87.60
N ASP A 86 19.83 -21.14 88.24
CA ASP A 86 19.72 -20.99 89.69
C ASP A 86 18.69 -22.00 90.20
N LYS A 87 19.15 -23.24 90.35
CA LYS A 87 18.49 -24.26 91.17
C LYS A 87 19.54 -25.06 91.93
N VAL A 88 20.14 -24.36 92.87
CA VAL A 88 20.30 -24.75 94.27
C VAL A 88 20.18 -26.26 94.51
N LEU A 89 21.36 -26.85 94.70
CA LEU A 89 21.63 -28.04 95.51
C LEU A 89 20.56 -28.32 96.57
N SER A 90 19.75 -29.34 96.35
CA SER A 90 19.06 -30.03 97.43
C SER A 90 20.08 -30.73 98.33
N PRO A 91 20.03 -30.54 99.66
CA PRO A 91 20.86 -31.31 100.58
C PRO A 91 20.35 -32.75 100.63
N LEU A 92 21.19 -33.69 100.21
CA LEU A 92 20.97 -35.12 100.38
C LEU A 92 21.02 -35.43 101.89
N GLN A 93 19.86 -35.51 102.51
CA GLN A 93 19.68 -36.09 103.84
C GLN A 93 20.03 -37.58 103.76
N PHE A 94 21.25 -37.94 104.17
CA PHE A 94 21.55 -39.31 104.55
C PHE A 94 20.99 -39.52 105.95
N ALA A 95 19.85 -40.22 106.00
CA ALA A 95 19.32 -40.77 107.22
C ALA A 95 20.36 -41.71 107.83
N ASP A 96 20.78 -41.31 109.02
CA ASP A 96 21.30 -42.11 110.12
C ASP A 96 20.77 -43.56 110.10
N SER A 97 21.64 -44.52 109.81
CA SER A 97 21.51 -45.86 110.36
C SER A 97 22.90 -46.35 110.75
N GLY A 98 23.12 -46.32 112.07
CA GLY A 98 24.39 -46.62 112.70
C GLY A 98 24.96 -47.99 112.35
N LYS A 99 26.23 -47.97 111.97
CA LYS A 99 27.26 -48.93 112.42
C LYS A 99 28.62 -48.31 112.13
N GLY A 100 29.20 -47.70 113.16
CA GLY A 100 30.50 -47.05 113.09
C GLY A 100 31.60 -48.04 112.76
N ILE A 101 32.04 -48.03 111.51
CA ILE A 101 33.36 -48.49 111.12
C ILE A 101 34.27 -47.29 111.33
N LYS A 102 35.07 -47.29 112.41
CA LYS A 102 36.18 -46.35 112.61
C LYS A 102 37.23 -46.64 111.53
N LEU A 103 37.04 -46.05 110.36
CA LEU A 103 38.04 -46.05 109.30
C LEU A 103 39.17 -45.14 109.77
N VAL A 104 40.26 -45.74 110.23
CA VAL A 104 41.50 -45.03 110.54
C VAL A 104 42.02 -44.50 109.21
N VAL A 105 41.75 -43.22 108.95
CA VAL A 105 42.21 -42.52 107.76
C VAL A 105 43.72 -42.36 107.88
N THR A 106 44.45 -43.14 107.09
CA THR A 106 45.89 -42.99 106.93
C THR A 106 46.18 -41.77 106.05
N PRO A 107 47.24 -40.99 106.34
CA PRO A 107 47.57 -39.77 105.60
C PRO A 107 47.81 -40.00 104.10
N GLU A 108 48.22 -41.21 103.69
CA GLU A 108 48.32 -41.60 102.27
C GLU A 108 46.97 -41.64 101.55
N LEU A 109 45.88 -42.02 102.23
CA LEU A 109 44.55 -42.08 101.61
C LEU A 109 44.01 -40.67 101.34
N ILE A 110 44.36 -39.70 102.19
CA ILE A 110 44.06 -38.28 101.98
C ILE A 110 44.82 -37.75 100.75
N ALA A 111 46.10 -38.09 100.61
CA ALA A 111 46.92 -37.70 99.45
C ALA A 111 46.41 -38.33 98.13
N MET A 112 46.02 -39.61 98.13
CA MET A 112 45.38 -40.23 96.96
C MET A 112 44.03 -39.59 96.65
N GLY A 113 43.25 -39.22 97.66
CA GLY A 113 41.99 -38.48 97.50
C GLY A 113 42.20 -37.12 96.85
N GLU A 114 43.23 -36.37 97.26
CA GLU A 114 43.61 -35.08 96.66
C GLU A 114 44.09 -35.23 95.21
N TRP A 115 44.88 -36.26 94.91
CA TRP A 115 45.32 -36.52 93.53
C TRP A 115 44.16 -36.93 92.63
N VAL A 116 43.29 -37.83 93.07
CA VAL A 116 42.07 -38.21 92.32
C VAL A 116 41.15 -37.00 92.15
N ALA A 117 41.04 -36.12 93.14
CA ALA A 117 40.31 -34.87 93.01
C ALA A 117 40.98 -33.92 91.99
N ALA A 118 42.30 -33.81 91.97
CA ALA A 118 43.04 -33.03 90.98
C ALA A 118 42.88 -33.61 89.56
N MET A 119 42.93 -34.94 89.41
CA MET A 119 42.72 -35.61 88.13
C MET A 119 41.29 -35.40 87.62
N LYS A 120 40.28 -35.49 88.50
CA LYS A 120 38.88 -35.17 88.17
C LYS A 120 38.68 -33.71 87.76
N ARG A 121 39.35 -32.76 88.44
CA ARG A 121 39.36 -31.35 88.03
C ARG A 121 39.98 -31.19 86.64
N TYR A 122 41.10 -31.87 86.37
CA TYR A 122 41.75 -31.80 85.08
C TYR A 122 40.91 -32.41 83.95
N THR A 123 40.27 -33.57 84.18
CA THR A 123 39.34 -34.13 83.20
C THR A 123 38.15 -33.21 82.97
N ALA A 124 37.60 -32.59 84.02
CA ALA A 124 36.52 -31.62 83.87
C ALA A 124 36.96 -30.40 83.04
N ILE A 125 38.17 -29.88 83.26
CA ILE A 125 38.75 -28.78 82.46
C ILE A 125 38.94 -29.20 80.99
N LEU A 126 39.39 -30.43 80.73
CA LEU A 126 39.51 -30.92 79.36
C LEU A 126 38.14 -31.09 78.70
N THR A 127 37.15 -31.62 79.41
CA THR A 127 35.78 -31.76 78.88
C THR A 127 35.20 -30.40 78.53
N THR A 128 35.34 -29.38 79.40
CA THR A 128 34.85 -28.02 79.09
C THR A 128 35.64 -27.37 77.95
N ALA A 129 36.94 -27.64 77.83
CA ALA A 129 37.74 -27.17 76.69
C ALA A 129 37.27 -27.83 75.37
N PHE A 130 36.94 -29.13 75.37
CA PHE A 130 36.41 -29.82 74.21
C PHE A 130 35.00 -29.35 73.84
N GLU A 131 34.13 -29.08 74.82
CA GLU A 131 32.81 -28.48 74.58
C GLU A 131 32.94 -27.08 73.97
N SER A 132 33.84 -26.25 74.51
CA SER A 132 34.12 -24.92 73.96
C SER A 132 34.67 -24.98 72.52
N LEU A 133 35.55 -25.96 72.24
CA LEU A 133 36.07 -26.17 70.88
C LEU A 133 34.98 -26.67 69.92
N GLY A 134 34.07 -27.53 70.40
CA GLY A 134 32.90 -27.97 69.66
C GLY A 134 31.98 -26.81 69.29
N GLU A 135 31.68 -25.93 70.26
CA GLU A 135 30.86 -24.74 70.04
C GLU A 135 31.54 -23.76 69.05
N GLN A 136 32.86 -23.60 69.15
CA GLN A 136 33.63 -22.81 68.18
C GLN A 136 33.64 -23.43 66.79
N SER A 137 33.70 -24.77 66.69
CA SER A 137 33.61 -25.49 65.41
C SER A 137 32.25 -25.28 64.75
N ASP A 138 31.15 -25.35 65.51
CA ASP A 138 29.81 -25.08 64.99
C ASP A 138 29.65 -23.63 64.53
N ARG A 139 30.24 -22.67 65.25
CA ARG A 139 30.31 -21.26 64.82
C ARG A 139 31.15 -21.10 63.54
N ALA A 140 32.24 -21.85 63.39
CA ALA A 140 33.04 -21.81 62.17
C ALA A 140 32.28 -22.39 60.96
N VAL A 141 31.51 -23.46 61.15
CA VAL A 141 30.67 -24.04 60.09
C VAL A 141 29.57 -23.06 59.65
N THR A 142 28.90 -22.41 60.60
CA THR A 142 27.87 -21.38 60.30
C THR A 142 28.46 -20.14 59.64
N LEU A 143 29.67 -19.71 60.02
CA LEU A 143 30.40 -18.65 59.31
C LEU A 143 30.76 -19.08 57.89
N GLY A 144 31.15 -20.35 57.68
CA GLY A 144 31.47 -20.89 56.37
C GLY A 144 30.27 -20.87 55.40
N THR A 145 29.06 -21.17 55.88
CA THR A 145 27.84 -21.08 55.05
C THR A 145 27.44 -19.64 54.78
N ALA A 146 27.59 -18.74 55.76
CA ALA A 146 27.36 -17.31 55.59
C ALA A 146 28.33 -16.68 54.57
N LEU A 147 29.60 -17.08 54.60
CA LEU A 147 30.62 -16.58 53.68
C LEU A 147 30.35 -17.03 52.24
N LYS A 148 29.93 -18.29 52.04
CA LYS A 148 29.47 -18.78 50.72
C LYS A 148 28.23 -18.03 50.23
N ALA A 149 27.27 -17.75 51.10
CA ALA A 149 26.07 -16.98 50.73
C ALA A 149 26.43 -15.54 50.31
N ARG A 150 27.40 -14.92 50.99
CA ARG A 150 27.92 -13.60 50.62
C ARG A 150 28.58 -13.61 49.24
N GLU A 151 29.43 -14.59 48.96
CA GLU A 151 30.08 -14.73 47.65
C GLU A 151 29.04 -14.90 46.53
N GLN A 152 27.99 -15.68 46.77
CA GLN A 152 26.87 -15.82 45.84
C GLN A 152 26.11 -14.51 45.62
N LEU A 153 25.88 -13.72 46.67
CA LEU A 153 25.24 -12.40 46.56
C LEU A 153 26.11 -11.41 45.79
N GLU A 154 27.42 -11.41 46.01
CA GLU A 154 28.35 -10.55 45.26
C GLU A 154 28.38 -10.93 43.78
N ARG A 155 28.36 -12.23 43.46
CA ARG A 155 28.23 -12.71 42.08
C ARG A 155 26.91 -12.28 41.42
N LEU A 156 25.79 -12.39 42.14
CA LEU A 156 24.49 -11.96 41.64
C LEU A 156 24.43 -10.45 41.40
N ARG A 157 25.02 -9.65 42.30
CA ARG A 157 25.11 -8.19 42.13
C ARG A 157 25.89 -7.83 40.86
N GLY A 158 27.05 -8.48 40.64
CA GLY A 158 27.83 -8.27 39.42
C GLY A 158 27.04 -8.59 38.15
N LEU A 159 26.27 -9.68 38.15
CA LEU A 159 25.40 -10.03 37.01
C LEU A 159 24.29 -8.99 36.78
N PHE A 160 23.67 -8.48 37.84
CA PHE A 160 22.64 -7.43 37.71
C PHE A 160 23.21 -6.11 37.23
N GLU A 161 24.40 -5.72 37.67
CA GLU A 161 25.09 -4.51 37.21
C GLU A 161 25.41 -4.62 35.72
N GLN A 162 25.95 -5.76 35.28
CA GLN A 162 26.21 -6.02 33.87
C GLN A 162 24.93 -5.98 33.01
N GLN A 163 23.85 -6.61 33.47
CA GLN A 163 22.57 -6.55 32.77
C GLN A 163 22.01 -5.13 32.70
N LEU A 164 22.17 -4.34 33.76
CA LEU A 164 21.69 -2.96 33.79
C LEU A 164 22.45 -2.11 32.76
N GLU A 165 23.76 -2.27 32.67
CA GLU A 165 24.60 -1.59 31.67
C GLU A 165 24.21 -1.99 30.24
N ASP A 166 24.03 -3.28 29.98
CA ASP A 166 23.56 -3.79 28.69
C ASP A 166 22.19 -3.23 28.31
N HIS A 167 21.25 -3.18 29.25
CA HIS A 167 19.91 -2.62 29.03
C HIS A 167 19.97 -1.11 28.75
N GLN A 168 20.85 -0.36 29.43
CA GLN A 168 21.03 1.05 29.21
C GLN A 168 21.67 1.34 27.85
N ALA A 169 22.66 0.54 27.44
CA ALA A 169 23.25 0.60 26.10
C ALA A 169 22.22 0.28 25.00
N ARG A 170 21.38 -0.73 25.21
CA ARG A 170 20.28 -1.05 24.26
C ARG A 170 19.24 0.06 24.19
N ALA A 171 18.84 0.63 25.33
CA ALA A 171 17.85 1.72 25.36
C ALA A 171 18.34 2.97 24.61
N THR A 172 19.61 3.34 24.80
CA THR A 172 20.22 4.47 24.09
C THR A 172 20.36 4.21 22.59
N SER A 173 20.72 2.99 22.20
CA SER A 173 20.75 2.57 20.79
C SER A 173 19.37 2.67 20.13
N ILE A 174 18.34 2.09 20.75
CA ILE A 174 16.95 2.15 20.27
C ILE A 174 16.47 3.61 20.15
N GLN A 175 16.82 4.46 21.12
CA GLN A 175 16.46 5.87 21.06
C GLN A 175 17.12 6.61 19.89
N ALA A 176 18.41 6.32 19.61
CA ALA A 176 19.13 6.90 18.49
C ALA A 176 18.53 6.47 17.14
N ASP A 177 18.18 5.19 17.01
CA ASP A 177 17.56 4.64 15.80
C ASP A 177 16.14 5.19 15.59
N LEU A 178 15.33 5.26 16.64
CA LEU A 178 14.00 5.86 16.56
C LEU A 178 14.07 7.34 16.15
N LYS A 179 15.01 8.10 16.73
CA LYS A 179 15.24 9.50 16.34
C LYS A 179 15.63 9.61 14.86
N ARG A 180 16.50 8.72 14.36
CA ARG A 180 16.89 8.68 12.95
C ARG A 180 15.70 8.34 12.05
N MET A 181 14.91 7.32 12.40
CA MET A 181 13.73 6.93 11.63
C MET A 181 12.68 8.03 11.58
N VAL A 182 12.37 8.67 12.71
CA VAL A 182 11.38 9.76 12.78
C VAL A 182 11.85 10.98 12.01
N THR A 183 13.12 11.38 12.15
CA THR A 183 13.65 12.53 11.40
C THR A 183 13.66 12.28 9.90
N HIS A 184 14.01 11.07 9.47
CA HIS A 184 14.00 10.69 8.06
C HIS A 184 12.58 10.64 7.48
N SER A 185 11.64 9.96 8.16
CA SER A 185 10.25 9.83 7.69
C SER A 185 9.53 11.18 7.65
N LEU A 186 9.76 12.05 8.63
CA LEU A 186 9.19 13.39 8.67
C LEU A 186 9.79 14.29 7.58
N SER A 187 11.11 14.24 7.36
CA SER A 187 11.76 14.94 6.25
C SER A 187 11.17 14.52 4.91
N ASP A 188 10.98 13.22 4.70
CA ASP A 188 10.52 12.70 3.41
C ASP A 188 9.04 13.01 3.17
N ALA A 189 8.21 12.89 4.21
CA ALA A 189 6.81 13.32 4.16
C ALA A 189 6.70 14.83 3.87
N LEU A 190 7.52 15.66 4.53
CA LEU A 190 7.54 17.10 4.30
C LEU A 190 7.99 17.44 2.87
N LYS A 191 9.05 16.79 2.37
CA LYS A 191 9.52 16.98 0.98
C LYS A 191 8.45 16.59 -0.03
N ALA A 192 7.74 15.48 0.19
CA ALA A 192 6.65 15.05 -0.67
C ALA A 192 5.50 16.07 -0.66
N HIS A 193 5.12 16.57 0.51
CA HIS A 193 4.08 17.58 0.65
C HIS A 193 4.46 18.90 -0.02
N VAL A 194 5.68 19.39 0.20
CA VAL A 194 6.19 20.61 -0.44
C VAL A 194 6.25 20.45 -1.96
N ARG A 195 6.72 19.31 -2.48
CA ARG A 195 6.73 19.06 -3.93
C ARG A 195 5.33 19.10 -4.53
N SER A 196 4.36 18.46 -3.88
CA SER A 196 2.96 18.47 -4.32
C SER A 196 2.38 19.89 -4.34
N ALA A 197 2.58 20.66 -3.26
CA ALA A 197 2.12 22.04 -3.16
C ALA A 197 2.78 22.95 -4.22
N VAL A 198 4.08 22.80 -4.45
CA VAL A 198 4.82 23.54 -5.47
C VAL A 198 4.35 23.14 -6.88
N GLU A 199 4.13 21.86 -7.16
CA GLU A 199 3.61 21.41 -8.45
C GLU A 199 2.25 22.03 -8.75
N GLN A 200 1.35 22.10 -7.76
CA GLN A 200 0.06 22.75 -7.91
C GLN A 200 0.19 24.26 -8.17
N GLN A 201 1.00 24.96 -7.37
CA GLN A 201 1.23 26.40 -7.57
C GLN A 201 1.88 26.73 -8.91
N VAL A 202 2.82 25.89 -9.36
CA VAL A 202 3.45 26.03 -10.68
C VAL A 202 2.42 25.81 -11.77
N LYS A 203 1.59 24.76 -11.70
CA LYS A 203 0.50 24.53 -12.68
C LYS A 203 -0.45 25.72 -12.76
N GLU A 204 -0.88 26.26 -11.62
CA GLU A 204 -1.80 27.41 -11.57
C GLU A 204 -1.15 28.68 -12.14
N ARG A 205 0.10 29.00 -11.75
CA ARG A 205 0.82 30.17 -12.25
C ARG A 205 1.14 30.05 -13.73
N VAL A 206 1.55 28.88 -14.19
CA VAL A 206 1.81 28.62 -15.61
C VAL A 206 0.52 28.73 -16.40
N ALA A 207 -0.58 28.12 -15.96
CA ALA A 207 -1.88 28.25 -16.62
C ALA A 207 -2.34 29.72 -16.71
N HIS A 208 -2.17 30.50 -15.63
CA HIS A 208 -2.47 31.92 -15.61
C HIS A 208 -1.58 32.73 -16.56
N GLN A 209 -0.27 32.53 -16.52
CA GLN A 209 0.67 33.22 -17.43
C GLN A 209 0.41 32.85 -18.89
N LEU A 210 0.11 31.59 -19.19
CA LEU A 210 -0.28 31.15 -20.53
C LEU A 210 -1.64 31.74 -20.95
N SER A 211 -2.53 32.09 -20.03
CA SER A 211 -3.77 32.81 -20.34
C SER A 211 -3.56 34.27 -20.70
N ILE A 212 -2.52 34.89 -20.14
CA ILE A 212 -2.13 36.27 -20.45
C ILE A 212 -1.31 36.32 -21.74
N GLN A 213 -0.32 35.43 -21.88
CA GLN A 213 0.64 35.46 -22.98
C GLN A 213 0.05 34.99 -24.31
N ILE A 214 -0.94 34.09 -24.29
CA ILE A 214 -1.58 33.57 -25.51
C ILE A 214 -2.86 34.37 -25.76
N PRO A 215 -2.89 35.28 -26.75
CA PRO A 215 -4.08 36.07 -27.02
C PRO A 215 -5.28 35.18 -27.37
N GLU A 216 -6.46 35.55 -26.90
CA GLU A 216 -7.70 34.78 -27.14
C GLU A 216 -7.99 34.61 -28.64
N LYS A 217 -7.60 35.60 -29.46
CA LYS A 217 -7.68 35.51 -30.92
C LYS A 217 -6.90 34.32 -31.48
N LEU A 218 -5.68 34.09 -30.99
CA LEU A 218 -4.86 32.96 -31.45
C LEU A 218 -5.43 31.63 -30.98
N ARG A 219 -5.99 31.58 -29.75
CA ARG A 219 -6.67 30.37 -29.24
C ARG A 219 -7.87 30.00 -30.09
N GLN A 220 -8.69 30.99 -30.45
CA GLN A 220 -9.81 30.80 -31.35
C GLN A 220 -9.35 30.36 -32.73
N GLN A 221 -8.30 30.96 -33.28
CA GLN A 221 -7.71 30.54 -34.56
C GLN A 221 -7.22 29.09 -34.53
N ILE A 222 -6.50 28.66 -33.47
CA ILE A 222 -6.06 27.27 -33.32
C ILE A 222 -7.26 26.33 -33.26
N LYS A 223 -8.31 26.66 -32.50
CA LYS A 223 -9.55 25.86 -32.45
C LYS A 223 -10.21 25.78 -33.83
N THR A 224 -10.31 26.89 -34.54
CA THR A 224 -10.87 26.92 -35.90
C THR A 224 -10.06 26.04 -36.85
N HIS A 225 -8.72 26.12 -36.82
CA HIS A 225 -7.86 25.27 -37.64
C HIS A 225 -7.93 23.80 -37.26
N GLN A 226 -8.05 23.46 -35.98
CA GLN A 226 -8.27 22.08 -35.53
C GLN A 226 -9.57 21.52 -36.09
N VAL A 227 -10.67 22.29 -36.02
CA VAL A 227 -11.95 21.92 -36.62
C VAL A 227 -11.81 21.70 -38.13
N GLN A 228 -11.14 22.62 -38.83
CA GLN A 228 -10.89 22.51 -40.27
C GLN A 228 -10.07 21.26 -40.62
N ILE A 229 -9.02 20.93 -39.85
CA ILE A 229 -8.19 19.74 -40.10
C ILE A 229 -9.04 18.48 -39.94
N VAL A 230 -9.81 18.37 -38.87
CA VAL A 230 -10.69 17.21 -38.64
C VAL A 230 -11.76 17.10 -39.73
N GLU A 231 -12.28 18.23 -40.19
CA GLU A 231 -13.23 18.29 -41.30
C GLU A 231 -12.61 17.82 -42.63
N VAL A 232 -11.40 18.27 -42.95
CA VAL A 232 -10.67 17.84 -44.14
C VAL A 232 -10.33 16.35 -44.08
N GLN A 233 -9.85 15.86 -42.93
CA GLN A 233 -9.58 14.43 -42.72
C GLN A 233 -10.85 13.59 -42.91
N ARG A 234 -11.98 14.06 -42.37
CA ARG A 234 -13.27 13.41 -42.59
C ARG A 234 -13.65 13.42 -44.07
N ALA A 235 -13.55 14.56 -44.73
CA ALA A 235 -13.92 14.71 -46.13
C ALA A 235 -13.08 13.78 -47.02
N LEU A 236 -11.78 13.68 -46.75
CA LEU A 236 -10.88 12.75 -47.42
C LEU A 236 -11.33 11.30 -47.22
N ARG A 237 -11.51 10.87 -45.96
CA ARG A 237 -11.96 9.50 -45.66
C ARG A 237 -13.33 9.18 -46.28
N ASN A 238 -14.25 10.14 -46.27
CA ASN A 238 -15.56 10.01 -46.91
C ASN A 238 -15.44 9.93 -48.44
N SER A 239 -14.52 10.67 -49.06
CA SER A 239 -14.25 10.60 -50.50
C SER A 239 -13.69 9.23 -50.90
N GLU A 240 -12.77 8.68 -50.11
CA GLU A 240 -12.22 7.33 -50.30
C GLU A 240 -13.29 6.25 -50.11
N ALA A 241 -14.14 6.39 -49.08
CA ALA A 241 -15.26 5.48 -48.84
C ALA A 241 -16.25 5.51 -50.02
N ARG A 242 -16.59 6.70 -50.53
CA ARG A 242 -17.44 6.86 -51.72
C ARG A 242 -16.82 6.23 -52.96
N GLN A 243 -15.54 6.45 -53.19
CA GLN A 243 -14.83 5.84 -54.31
C GLN A 243 -14.89 4.32 -54.23
N HIS A 244 -14.60 3.74 -53.06
CA HIS A 244 -14.71 2.30 -52.84
C HIS A 244 -16.13 1.78 -53.08
N ASN A 245 -17.14 2.45 -52.51
CA ASN A 245 -18.54 2.05 -52.65
C ASN A 245 -19.06 2.21 -54.09
N SER A 246 -18.52 3.16 -54.87
CA SER A 246 -18.86 3.35 -56.28
C SER A 246 -18.35 2.24 -57.20
N ALA A 247 -17.27 1.57 -56.80
CA ALA A 247 -16.73 0.44 -57.53
C ALA A 247 -17.56 -0.85 -57.35
N LEU A 248 -18.49 -0.87 -56.38
CA LEU A 248 -19.37 -2.01 -56.14
C LEU A 248 -20.46 -2.08 -57.20
N GLY A 249 -20.38 -3.09 -58.06
CA GLY A 249 -21.37 -3.36 -59.10
C GLY A 249 -22.56 -4.22 -58.65
N PRO A 250 -23.56 -4.43 -59.52
CA PRO A 250 -24.74 -5.29 -59.28
C PRO A 250 -24.42 -6.73 -58.90
N SER A 251 -23.27 -7.25 -59.32
CA SER A 251 -22.83 -8.61 -58.99
C SER A 251 -22.31 -8.76 -57.55
N GLN A 252 -22.07 -7.65 -56.83
CA GLN A 252 -21.38 -7.62 -55.54
C GLN A 252 -22.31 -7.22 -54.37
N LEU A 253 -23.55 -7.73 -54.35
CA LEU A 253 -24.54 -7.37 -53.32
C LEU A 253 -24.12 -7.68 -51.87
N ASN A 254 -23.22 -8.64 -51.69
CA ASN A 254 -22.71 -9.05 -50.37
C ASN A 254 -21.34 -8.43 -50.03
N ALA A 255 -20.78 -7.59 -50.89
CA ALA A 255 -19.53 -6.90 -50.60
C ALA A 255 -19.72 -5.86 -49.48
N GLU A 256 -18.65 -5.65 -48.70
CA GLU A 256 -18.68 -4.76 -47.56
C GLU A 256 -18.66 -3.28 -48.00
N LEU A 257 -19.63 -2.51 -47.50
CA LEU A 257 -19.68 -1.07 -47.68
C LEU A 257 -18.74 -0.40 -46.69
N ARG A 258 -17.91 0.53 -47.18
CA ARG A 258 -17.12 1.36 -46.28
C ARG A 258 -18.00 2.44 -45.65
N PRO A 259 -18.02 2.53 -44.30
CA PRO A 259 -18.87 3.49 -43.61
C PRO A 259 -18.37 4.91 -43.80
N LEU A 260 -19.32 5.82 -44.05
CA LEU A 260 -19.07 7.25 -44.06
C LEU A 260 -19.11 7.79 -42.62
N LEU A 261 -18.26 8.77 -42.36
CA LEU A 261 -18.25 9.50 -41.10
C LEU A 261 -19.31 10.60 -41.12
N ARG A 262 -20.05 10.73 -40.02
CA ARG A 262 -21.09 11.75 -39.85
C ARG A 262 -20.51 13.17 -39.81
N PRO A 263 -21.25 14.20 -40.27
CA PRO A 263 -20.85 15.60 -40.09
C PRO A 263 -20.63 15.93 -38.60
N LEU A 264 -19.69 16.84 -38.27
CA LEU A 264 -19.57 17.31 -36.89
C LEU A 264 -20.83 18.08 -36.55
N SER A 265 -21.56 17.59 -35.56
CA SER A 265 -22.48 18.44 -34.83
C SER A 265 -21.67 19.57 -34.21
N THR A 266 -22.11 20.80 -34.36
CA THR A 266 -21.45 22.00 -33.82
C THR A 266 -21.22 21.92 -32.30
N THR A 267 -21.96 21.06 -31.61
CA THR A 267 -21.85 20.78 -30.18
C THR A 267 -20.75 19.78 -29.80
N ALA A 268 -20.32 18.90 -30.71
CA ALA A 268 -19.38 17.80 -30.42
C ALA A 268 -17.89 18.22 -30.48
N VAL A 269 -17.60 19.48 -30.84
CA VAL A 269 -16.23 20.00 -30.94
C VAL A 269 -15.56 20.14 -29.56
N ALA A 270 -16.33 20.19 -28.48
CA ALA A 270 -15.80 20.37 -27.13
C ALA A 270 -15.06 19.14 -26.58
N ASP A 271 -15.45 17.93 -26.98
CA ASP A 271 -15.05 16.70 -26.27
C ASP A 271 -13.99 15.87 -27.00
N ASN A 272 -13.40 16.37 -28.10
CA ASN A 272 -12.45 15.62 -28.94
C ASN A 272 -12.97 14.22 -29.32
N GLU A 273 -14.29 14.06 -29.41
CA GLU A 273 -14.87 12.76 -29.75
C GLU A 273 -14.53 12.44 -31.21
N ALA A 274 -13.85 11.31 -31.41
CA ALA A 274 -13.45 10.87 -32.74
C ALA A 274 -14.70 10.73 -33.63
N ALA A 275 -14.65 11.25 -34.85
CA ALA A 275 -15.76 11.14 -35.80
C ALA A 275 -16.13 9.67 -36.00
N SER A 276 -17.25 9.25 -35.42
CA SER A 276 -17.74 7.87 -35.47
C SER A 276 -18.78 7.72 -36.59
N PRO A 277 -18.76 6.60 -37.34
CA PRO A 277 -19.84 6.26 -38.25
C PRO A 277 -21.17 6.07 -37.51
N SER A 278 -22.27 6.17 -38.25
CA SER A 278 -23.61 5.87 -37.72
C SER A 278 -23.69 4.38 -37.32
N PRO A 279 -24.27 4.04 -36.15
CA PRO A 279 -24.49 2.64 -35.77
C PRO A 279 -25.50 1.93 -36.70
N LEU A 280 -26.33 2.70 -37.42
CA LEU A 280 -27.29 2.19 -38.38
C LEU A 280 -26.69 2.05 -39.79
N PHE A 281 -25.39 2.32 -39.97
CA PHE A 281 -24.77 2.21 -41.29
C PHE A 281 -24.76 0.74 -41.77
N PRO A 282 -25.34 0.42 -42.93
CA PRO A 282 -25.42 -0.95 -43.42
C PRO A 282 -24.04 -1.47 -43.81
N THR A 283 -23.71 -2.69 -43.41
CA THR A 283 -22.42 -3.33 -43.71
C THR A 283 -22.33 -3.79 -45.17
N SER A 284 -23.45 -4.01 -45.86
CA SER A 284 -23.49 -4.50 -47.25
C SER A 284 -24.65 -3.90 -48.05
N LEU A 285 -24.56 -3.94 -49.38
CA LEU A 285 -25.66 -3.49 -50.27
C LEU A 285 -26.96 -4.26 -50.01
N ARG A 286 -26.88 -5.55 -49.71
CA ARG A 286 -28.06 -6.35 -49.32
C ARG A 286 -28.73 -5.81 -48.06
N SER A 287 -27.95 -5.48 -47.02
CA SER A 287 -28.50 -4.88 -45.80
C SER A 287 -29.08 -3.48 -46.06
N LEU A 288 -28.47 -2.70 -46.95
CA LEU A 288 -28.98 -1.39 -47.37
C LEU A 288 -30.38 -1.51 -48.00
N PHE A 289 -30.60 -2.46 -48.92
CA PHE A 289 -31.94 -2.68 -49.51
C PHE A 289 -32.95 -3.29 -48.53
N ALA A 290 -32.49 -3.87 -47.41
CA ALA A 290 -33.35 -4.43 -46.38
C ALA A 290 -33.82 -3.39 -45.34
N LEU A 291 -33.21 -2.20 -45.30
CA LEU A 291 -33.55 -1.15 -44.34
C LEU A 291 -35.01 -0.72 -44.42
N GLN A 292 -35.65 -0.54 -43.27
CA GLN A 292 -37.04 -0.06 -43.19
C GLN A 292 -37.15 1.43 -43.55
N SER A 293 -38.39 1.89 -43.79
CA SER A 293 -38.66 3.30 -44.12
C SER A 293 -38.12 4.27 -43.04
N GLU A 294 -38.36 3.93 -41.77
CA GLU A 294 -37.94 4.72 -40.61
C GLU A 294 -36.41 4.76 -40.43
N GLU A 295 -35.73 3.63 -40.66
CA GLU A 295 -34.27 3.53 -40.58
C GLU A 295 -33.60 4.34 -41.69
N ALA A 296 -34.14 4.26 -42.91
CA ALA A 296 -33.65 5.04 -44.06
C ALA A 296 -33.84 6.55 -43.84
N GLU A 297 -34.97 6.97 -43.28
CA GLU A 297 -35.21 8.36 -42.91
C GLU A 297 -34.23 8.84 -41.82
N THR A 298 -34.00 8.01 -40.80
CA THR A 298 -33.05 8.30 -39.72
C THR A 298 -31.63 8.48 -40.26
N LEU A 299 -31.19 7.61 -41.18
CA LEU A 299 -29.90 7.76 -41.85
C LEU A 299 -29.82 9.05 -42.66
N VAL A 300 -30.82 9.36 -43.48
CA VAL A 300 -30.86 10.60 -44.26
C VAL A 300 -30.76 11.82 -43.33
N LYS A 301 -31.41 11.79 -42.17
CA LYS A 301 -31.33 12.85 -41.16
C LYS A 301 -29.95 12.94 -40.50
N GLU A 302 -29.37 11.83 -40.06
CA GLU A 302 -28.06 11.80 -39.40
C GLU A 302 -26.92 12.31 -40.28
N TYR A 303 -26.98 12.06 -41.59
CA TYR A 303 -25.99 12.55 -42.55
C TYR A 303 -26.30 13.96 -43.08
N GLY A 304 -27.30 14.66 -42.52
CA GLY A 304 -27.64 16.03 -42.93
C GLY A 304 -28.21 16.11 -44.35
N LEU A 305 -28.82 15.03 -44.84
CA LEU A 305 -29.44 14.98 -46.16
C LEU A 305 -30.91 15.36 -46.12
N ALA A 306 -31.52 15.62 -44.97
CA ALA A 306 -32.94 15.98 -44.88
C ALA A 306 -33.27 17.31 -45.59
N ASP A 307 -32.31 18.23 -45.69
CA ASP A 307 -32.56 19.67 -45.92
C ASP A 307 -32.79 20.10 -47.37
N CYS A 308 -33.04 19.17 -48.30
CA CYS A 308 -33.41 19.51 -49.69
C CYS A 308 -34.86 19.19 -50.03
N THR A 309 -35.74 19.08 -49.04
CA THR A 309 -37.17 19.23 -49.31
C THR A 309 -37.41 20.72 -49.56
N VAL A 310 -37.37 21.10 -50.85
CA VAL A 310 -37.93 22.38 -51.30
C VAL A 310 -39.27 22.54 -50.59
N PRO A 311 -39.52 23.64 -49.86
CA PRO A 311 -40.80 23.83 -49.19
C PRO A 311 -41.87 23.75 -50.26
N VAL A 312 -42.56 22.62 -50.31
CA VAL A 312 -43.70 22.43 -51.17
C VAL A 312 -44.71 23.40 -50.59
N THR A 313 -44.82 24.57 -51.23
CA THR A 313 -45.88 25.52 -50.95
C THR A 313 -47.18 24.72 -50.96
N PRO A 314 -47.99 24.77 -49.89
CA PRO A 314 -49.21 23.99 -49.77
C PRO A 314 -50.23 24.55 -50.77
N ILE A 315 -50.10 24.17 -52.03
CA ILE A 315 -51.16 24.29 -53.02
C ILE A 315 -52.08 23.13 -52.70
N ALA A 316 -53.17 23.46 -52.00
CA ALA A 316 -54.20 22.58 -51.44
C ALA A 316 -54.77 21.59 -52.47
N THR A 317 -54.01 20.54 -52.76
CA THR A 317 -54.42 19.44 -53.62
C THR A 317 -54.44 18.20 -52.74
N GLU A 318 -55.61 17.88 -52.18
CA GLU A 318 -55.90 16.73 -51.31
C GLU A 318 -55.82 15.38 -52.05
N ALA A 319 -54.77 15.16 -52.85
CA ALA A 319 -54.61 13.94 -53.64
C ALA A 319 -53.43 13.12 -53.13
N ALA A 320 -53.77 12.04 -52.41
CA ALA A 320 -52.94 10.90 -52.04
C ALA A 320 -51.70 11.19 -51.17
N SER A 321 -51.78 10.79 -49.90
CA SER A 321 -50.61 10.62 -49.04
C SER A 321 -49.61 9.69 -49.76
N PRO A 322 -48.35 10.12 -50.00
CA PRO A 322 -47.37 9.29 -50.67
C PRO A 322 -47.23 7.98 -49.89
N SER A 323 -47.40 6.87 -50.59
CA SER A 323 -47.31 5.55 -49.96
C SER A 323 -45.97 5.43 -49.22
N SER A 324 -45.96 4.82 -48.03
CA SER A 324 -44.74 4.68 -47.20
C SER A 324 -43.54 4.11 -47.98
N MET A 325 -43.82 3.26 -48.99
CA MET A 325 -42.80 2.70 -49.89
C MET A 325 -42.14 3.73 -50.80
N GLU A 326 -42.87 4.74 -51.26
CA GLU A 326 -42.32 5.80 -52.12
C GLU A 326 -41.36 6.71 -51.35
N SER A 327 -41.70 7.05 -50.10
CA SER A 327 -40.81 7.78 -49.18
C SER A 327 -39.53 6.99 -48.92
N ARG A 328 -39.64 5.69 -48.61
CA ARG A 328 -38.50 4.79 -48.40
C ARG A 328 -37.57 4.75 -49.62
N THR A 329 -38.11 4.50 -50.81
CA THR A 329 -37.33 4.43 -52.05
C THR A 329 -36.63 5.75 -52.34
N ARG A 330 -37.31 6.88 -52.11
CA ARG A 330 -36.72 8.22 -52.27
C ARG A 330 -35.56 8.46 -51.31
N ASN A 331 -35.74 8.11 -50.04
CA ASN A 331 -34.70 8.26 -49.01
C ASN A 331 -33.51 7.33 -49.28
N LEU A 332 -33.75 6.09 -49.69
CA LEU A 332 -32.71 5.14 -50.05
C LEU A 332 -31.91 5.62 -51.26
N ASN A 333 -32.58 6.02 -52.35
CA ASN A 333 -31.92 6.54 -53.54
C ASN A 333 -31.06 7.78 -53.22
N LYS A 334 -31.55 8.66 -52.32
CA LYS A 334 -30.80 9.83 -51.85
C LYS A 334 -29.56 9.44 -51.06
N PHE A 335 -29.69 8.48 -50.16
CA PHE A 335 -28.57 7.96 -49.37
C PHE A 335 -27.56 7.21 -50.24
N MET A 336 -28.01 6.38 -51.18
CA MET A 336 -27.18 5.65 -52.15
C MET A 336 -26.33 6.60 -53.01
N ALA A 337 -26.95 7.68 -53.50
CA ALA A 337 -26.22 8.73 -54.19
C ALA A 337 -25.15 9.39 -53.29
N HIS A 338 -25.46 9.63 -52.01
CA HIS A 338 -24.52 10.22 -51.06
C HIS A 338 -23.34 9.31 -50.70
N ILE A 339 -23.55 8.00 -50.57
CA ILE A 339 -22.49 7.03 -50.28
C ILE A 339 -21.69 6.63 -51.53
N GLY A 340 -22.05 7.15 -52.71
CA GLY A 340 -21.34 6.94 -53.97
C GLY A 340 -21.75 5.69 -54.74
N VAL A 341 -22.86 5.02 -54.38
CA VAL A 341 -23.34 3.84 -55.11
C VAL A 341 -24.12 4.30 -56.34
N VAL A 342 -23.42 4.51 -57.45
CA VAL A 342 -23.96 5.00 -58.73
C VAL A 342 -24.13 3.82 -59.67
N GLY A 343 -25.36 3.33 -59.82
CA GLY A 343 -25.65 2.15 -60.67
C GLY A 343 -26.87 1.35 -60.24
N PHE A 344 -27.38 1.63 -59.05
CA PHE A 344 -28.59 1.05 -58.51
C PHE A 344 -29.61 2.16 -58.28
N GLN A 345 -30.35 2.51 -59.32
CA GLN A 345 -31.50 3.38 -59.16
C GLN A 345 -32.72 2.49 -58.89
N MET A 346 -33.28 2.59 -57.69
CA MET A 346 -34.55 1.92 -57.41
C MET A 346 -35.66 2.70 -58.11
N HIS A 347 -36.04 2.24 -59.29
CA HIS A 347 -37.25 2.70 -59.94
C HIS A 347 -38.44 2.07 -59.23
N ALA A 348 -39.33 2.89 -58.69
CA ALA A 348 -40.64 2.43 -58.28
C ALA A 348 -41.39 2.04 -59.55
N LEU A 349 -41.28 0.78 -59.97
CA LEU A 349 -42.09 0.26 -61.07
C LEU A 349 -43.54 0.29 -60.61
N PRO A 350 -44.41 1.14 -61.20
CA PRO A 350 -45.79 1.20 -60.82
C PRO A 350 -46.45 -0.13 -61.18
N GLY A 351 -46.81 -0.92 -60.17
CA GLY A 351 -47.58 -2.17 -60.33
C GLY A 351 -46.83 -3.48 -60.07
N PHE A 352 -45.53 -3.47 -59.74
CA PHE A 352 -44.86 -4.70 -59.31
C PHE A 352 -45.09 -4.92 -57.81
N MET A 353 -46.18 -5.61 -57.47
CA MET A 353 -46.41 -6.14 -56.12
C MET A 353 -45.26 -7.09 -55.78
N SER A 354 -44.28 -6.55 -55.09
CA SER A 354 -43.06 -7.23 -54.67
C SER A 354 -43.40 -8.32 -53.65
N THR A 355 -43.80 -9.48 -54.14
CA THR A 355 -43.81 -10.74 -53.39
C THR A 355 -42.38 -11.24 -53.26
N PHE A 356 -41.53 -10.52 -52.51
CA PHE A 356 -40.37 -11.19 -51.94
C PHE A 356 -40.91 -12.07 -50.81
N PRO A 357 -40.62 -13.38 -50.80
CA PRO A 357 -40.98 -14.22 -49.67
C PRO A 357 -40.27 -13.63 -48.44
N VAL A 358 -41.09 -13.15 -47.49
CA VAL A 358 -40.63 -12.78 -46.16
C VAL A 358 -40.11 -14.07 -45.53
N GLU A 359 -38.81 -14.33 -45.68
CA GLU A 359 -38.10 -15.42 -45.02
C GLU A 359 -38.04 -15.06 -43.53
N ASN A 360 -39.13 -15.43 -42.86
CA ASN A 360 -39.36 -15.22 -41.45
C ASN A 360 -38.24 -15.92 -40.67
N SER A 361 -37.34 -15.14 -40.08
CA SER A 361 -36.24 -15.61 -39.25
C SER A 361 -36.77 -16.35 -38.01
N ARG A 362 -37.05 -17.64 -38.18
CA ARG A 362 -37.20 -18.57 -37.07
C ARG A 362 -35.83 -18.97 -36.58
N ARG A 363 -35.50 -18.43 -35.39
CA ARG A 363 -34.69 -19.05 -34.34
C ARG A 363 -34.34 -20.51 -34.63
N ARG A 364 -33.07 -20.78 -34.94
CA ARG A 364 -32.42 -22.02 -34.54
C ARG A 364 -31.19 -21.68 -33.72
N HIS A 365 -31.37 -21.76 -32.41
CA HIS A 365 -30.28 -22.12 -31.49
C HIS A 365 -29.71 -23.45 -31.98
N LEU A 366 -28.45 -23.42 -32.43
CA LEU A 366 -27.65 -24.64 -32.52
C LEU A 366 -26.27 -24.30 -31.95
N LEU A 367 -26.07 -24.79 -30.73
CA LEU A 367 -24.78 -25.01 -30.10
C LEU A 367 -23.91 -25.84 -31.03
N LEU A 368 -22.82 -25.27 -31.53
CA LEU A 368 -21.67 -26.03 -31.99
C LEU A 368 -20.43 -25.41 -31.36
N ALA A 369 -19.95 -26.11 -30.34
CA ALA A 369 -18.58 -26.01 -29.87
C ALA A 369 -17.64 -26.34 -31.05
N SER A 370 -16.72 -25.44 -31.36
CA SER A 370 -15.54 -25.75 -32.15
C SER A 370 -14.35 -25.11 -31.48
N THR A 371 -13.64 -25.95 -30.73
CA THR A 371 -12.27 -25.76 -30.29
C THR A 371 -11.35 -25.80 -31.51
N GLY A 372 -10.50 -24.80 -31.66
CA GLY A 372 -9.56 -24.71 -32.79
C GLY A 372 -8.59 -23.56 -32.65
N SER A 373 -7.84 -23.54 -31.54
CA SER A 373 -6.68 -22.67 -31.35
C SER A 373 -5.54 -23.15 -32.25
N LEU A 374 -5.29 -22.44 -33.35
CA LEU A 374 -4.08 -22.56 -34.16
C LEU A 374 -3.17 -21.38 -33.83
N THR A 375 -2.20 -21.62 -32.97
CA THR A 375 -1.08 -20.73 -32.70
C THR A 375 -0.07 -20.84 -33.85
N CYS A 376 0.00 -19.82 -34.71
CA CYS A 376 1.11 -19.65 -35.65
C CYS A 376 2.34 -19.11 -34.90
N ALA A 377 3.25 -20.01 -34.54
CA ALA A 377 4.60 -19.66 -34.10
C ALA A 377 5.42 -19.18 -35.31
N VAL A 378 5.72 -17.88 -35.38
CA VAL A 378 6.66 -17.31 -36.34
C VAL A 378 8.06 -17.42 -35.73
N SER A 379 8.86 -18.35 -36.26
CA SER A 379 10.30 -18.43 -36.00
C SER A 379 11.03 -17.30 -36.73
N ARG A 380 11.81 -16.50 -35.99
CA ARG A 380 12.83 -15.59 -36.52
C ARG A 380 14.19 -16.32 -36.53
N PRO A 381 14.93 -16.33 -37.64
CA PRO A 381 16.33 -16.75 -37.63
C PRO A 381 17.25 -15.63 -37.14
N LEU A 382 18.37 -16.07 -36.55
CA LEU A 382 19.49 -15.30 -35.99
C LEU A 382 20.21 -14.42 -37.01
#